data_AF-A0A0C1MPR1-F1
#
_entry.id   AF-A0A0C1MPR1-F1
#
_cell.length_a   1.000
_cell.length_b   1.000
_cell.length_c   1.000
_cell.angle_alpha   90.00
_cell.angle_beta   90.00
_cell.angle_gamma   90.00
#
_symmetry.space_group_name_H-M   'P 1'
#
loop_
_entity.id
_entity.type
_entity.pdbx_description
1 polymer ?
#
loop_
_entity_poly.entity_id
_entity_poly.type
_entity_poly.pdbx_seq_one_letter_code
_entity_poly.pdbx_strand_id
1 'polypeptide(L)'
;MITLSAQADQSANHLARYIGNLNMYDVTFTLLDSKCSTSYALTKKQVEEIDKLTLEKTGVSYKKYISIVGDPELTLEMAEEAIQLLLENNCNARLLDQWHYRVSKGVDKNLSELRNAEPTNMQIK
;
A
#
# COMPACT_ATOMS: atom_id res chain seq x y z
N MET A 1 6.99 10.06 31.09
CA MET A 1 5.90 10.55 30.21
C MET A 1 6.37 10.85 28.78
N ILE A 2 7.62 11.30 28.58
CA ILE A 2 8.22 11.58 27.24
C ILE A 2 8.45 10.31 26.40
N THR A 3 8.75 9.18 27.03
CA THR A 3 8.98 7.89 26.34
C THR A 3 7.73 7.29 25.72
N LEU A 4 6.55 7.55 26.31
CA LEU A 4 5.27 7.03 25.80
C LEU A 4 4.80 7.76 24.54
N SER A 5 5.02 9.08 24.46
CA SER A 5 4.66 9.86 23.27
C SER A 5 5.57 9.53 22.09
N ALA A 6 6.88 9.42 22.30
CA ALA A 6 7.82 9.06 21.24
C ALA A 6 7.55 7.65 20.66
N GLN A 7 7.15 6.70 21.50
CA GLN A 7 6.80 5.34 21.05
C GLN A 7 5.47 5.30 20.29
N ALA A 8 4.47 6.09 20.71
CA ALA A 8 3.21 6.24 19.98
C ALA A 8 3.39 6.89 18.61
N ASP A 9 4.21 7.95 18.52
CA ASP A 9 4.54 8.62 17.27
C ASP A 9 5.31 7.70 16.32
N GLN A 10 6.24 6.90 16.85
CA GLN A 10 6.97 5.90 16.06
C GLN A 10 6.04 4.80 15.53
N SER A 11 5.11 4.32 16.35
CA SER A 11 4.14 3.28 15.94
C SER A 11 3.18 3.81 14.86
N ALA A 12 2.71 5.06 15.01
CA ALA A 12 1.88 5.72 14.00
C ALA A 12 2.63 5.90 12.67
N ASN A 13 3.89 6.32 12.70
CA ASN A 13 4.72 6.45 11.50
C ASN A 13 4.96 5.11 10.79
N HIS A 14 5.18 4.02 11.54
CA HIS A 14 5.33 2.69 10.96
C HIS A 14 4.05 2.23 10.27
N LEU A 15 2.91 2.39 10.94
CA LEU A 15 1.60 2.05 10.36
C LEU A 15 1.32 2.85 9.08
N ALA A 16 1.55 4.18 9.10
CA ALA A 16 1.39 5.04 7.93
C ALA A 16 2.24 4.56 6.77
N ARG A 17 3.49 4.17 7.03
CA ARG A 17 4.40 3.63 6.01
C ARG A 17 3.87 2.32 5.42
N TYR A 18 3.47 1.36 6.25
CA TYR A 18 3.04 0.05 5.76
C TYR A 18 1.72 0.13 4.98
N ILE A 19 0.75 0.86 5.51
CA ILE A 19 -0.56 1.07 4.87
C ILE A 19 -0.39 1.89 3.59
N GLY A 20 0.43 2.94 3.63
CA GLY A 20 0.75 3.77 2.45
C GLY A 20 1.44 2.99 1.34
N ASN A 21 2.41 2.15 1.66
CA ASN A 21 3.06 1.28 0.67
C ASN A 21 2.07 0.29 0.05
N LEU A 22 1.19 -0.31 0.86
CA LEU A 22 0.14 -1.21 0.37
C LEU A 22 -0.81 -0.48 -0.59
N ASN A 23 -1.18 0.77 -0.28
CA ASN A 23 -1.97 1.63 -1.17
C ASN A 23 -1.25 1.91 -2.49
N MET A 24 0.03 2.23 -2.40
CA MET A 24 0.86 2.45 -3.59
C MET A 24 0.87 1.20 -4.48
N TYR A 25 1.05 0.01 -3.92
CA TYR A 25 1.02 -1.24 -4.69
C TYR A 25 -0.35 -1.51 -5.32
N ASP A 26 -1.44 -1.31 -4.57
CA ASP A 26 -2.80 -1.54 -5.05
C ASP A 26 -3.15 -0.64 -6.26
N VAL A 27 -2.85 0.65 -6.13
CA VAL A 27 -3.02 1.63 -7.23
C VAL A 27 -2.14 1.27 -8.42
N THR A 28 -0.86 0.95 -8.19
CA THR A 28 0.08 0.62 -9.26
C THR A 28 -0.32 -0.65 -10.01
N PHE A 29 -0.73 -1.71 -9.32
CA PHE A 29 -1.21 -2.93 -9.97
C PHE A 29 -2.52 -2.71 -10.73
N THR A 30 -3.47 -1.97 -10.15
CA THR A 30 -4.74 -1.65 -10.82
C THR A 30 -4.50 -0.84 -12.10
N LEU A 31 -3.59 0.14 -12.04
CA LEU A 31 -3.22 0.93 -13.21
C LEU A 31 -2.55 0.06 -14.28
N LEU A 32 -1.61 -0.81 -13.89
CA LEU A 32 -0.92 -1.69 -14.82
C LEU A 32 -1.88 -2.70 -15.48
N ASP A 33 -2.81 -3.26 -14.71
CA ASP A 33 -3.87 -4.15 -15.23
C ASP A 33 -4.72 -3.45 -16.28
N SER A 34 -5.09 -2.19 -16.04
CA SER A 34 -5.83 -1.38 -17.01
C SER A 34 -5.03 -1.09 -18.28
N LYS A 35 -3.74 -0.72 -18.15
CA LYS A 35 -2.90 -0.29 -19.28
C LYS A 35 -2.32 -1.45 -20.10
N CYS A 36 -1.99 -2.57 -19.45
CA CYS A 36 -1.33 -3.73 -20.04
C CYS A 36 -2.23 -4.97 -20.14
N SER A 37 -3.50 -4.89 -19.73
CA SER A 37 -4.43 -6.03 -19.73
C SER A 37 -3.93 -7.23 -18.92
N THR A 38 -3.28 -6.97 -17.77
CA THR A 38 -2.80 -7.99 -16.83
C THR A 38 -3.86 -8.33 -15.77
N SER A 39 -3.49 -9.16 -14.79
CA SER A 39 -4.34 -9.52 -13.64
C SER A 39 -3.50 -9.61 -12.36
N TYR A 40 -2.69 -8.59 -12.13
CA TYR A 40 -1.77 -8.46 -11.00
C TYR A 40 -2.38 -7.73 -9.80
N ALA A 41 -3.54 -7.08 -9.96
CA ALA A 41 -4.25 -6.42 -8.87
C ALA A 41 -4.39 -7.33 -7.65
N LEU A 42 -4.34 -6.71 -6.46
CA LEU A 42 -4.46 -7.43 -5.22
C LEU A 42 -5.76 -8.24 -5.21
N THR A 43 -5.68 -9.48 -4.75
CA THR A 43 -6.87 -10.30 -4.64
C THR A 43 -7.85 -9.70 -3.65
N LYS A 44 -9.14 -9.96 -3.84
CA LYS A 44 -10.18 -9.52 -2.89
C LYS A 44 -9.85 -9.89 -1.43
N LYS A 45 -9.29 -11.09 -1.20
CA LYS A 45 -8.88 -11.55 0.13
C LYS A 45 -7.76 -10.71 0.73
N GLN A 46 -6.78 -10.30 -0.08
CA GLN A 46 -5.70 -9.44 0.37
C GLN A 46 -6.24 -8.04 0.74
N VAL A 47 -7.12 -7.47 -0.09
CA VAL A 47 -7.73 -6.17 0.20
C VAL A 47 -8.59 -6.22 1.46
N GLU A 48 -9.40 -7.28 1.64
CA GLU A 48 -10.18 -7.52 2.86
C GLU A 48 -9.29 -7.67 4.11
N GLU A 49 -8.14 -8.34 3.97
CA GLU A 49 -7.17 -8.47 5.06
C GLU A 49 -6.52 -7.13 5.42
N ILE A 50 -6.11 -6.34 4.42
CA ILE A 50 -5.52 -5.01 4.62
C ILE A 50 -6.52 -4.10 5.34
N ASP A 51 -7.80 -4.11 4.93
CA ASP A 51 -8.84 -3.32 5.57
C ASP A 51 -9.05 -3.74 7.03
N LYS A 52 -9.17 -5.05 7.28
CA LYS A 52 -9.30 -5.59 8.64
C LYS A 52 -8.12 -5.16 9.53
N LEU A 53 -6.88 -5.37 9.07
CA LEU A 53 -5.70 -5.02 9.84
C LEU A 53 -5.59 -3.51 10.06
N THR A 54 -5.88 -2.69 9.04
CA THR A 54 -5.87 -1.23 9.17
C THR A 54 -6.88 -0.79 10.24
N LEU A 55 -8.08 -1.34 10.22
CA LEU A 55 -9.12 -1.06 11.21
C LEU A 55 -8.70 -1.48 12.62
N GLU A 56 -8.18 -2.69 12.79
CA GLU A 56 -7.72 -3.21 14.09
C GLU A 56 -6.55 -2.39 14.65
N LYS A 57 -5.64 -1.92 13.80
CA LYS A 57 -4.43 -1.22 14.23
C LYS A 57 -4.61 0.28 14.39
N THR A 58 -5.60 0.89 13.74
CA THR A 58 -5.74 2.36 13.69
C THR A 58 -7.11 2.86 14.18
N GLY A 59 -8.11 1.99 14.24
CA GLY A 59 -9.51 2.35 14.49
C GLY A 59 -10.24 2.90 13.26
N VAL A 60 -9.60 2.86 12.08
CA VAL A 60 -10.09 3.48 10.84
C VAL A 60 -10.01 2.46 9.70
N SER A 61 -11.04 2.37 8.85
CA SER A 61 -10.98 1.49 7.67
C SER A 61 -9.88 1.92 6.71
N TYR A 62 -9.37 1.00 5.91
CA TYR A 62 -8.27 1.25 4.99
C TYR A 62 -8.58 2.38 4.02
N LYS A 63 -9.75 2.35 3.39
CA LYS A 63 -10.20 3.41 2.48
C LYS A 63 -10.22 4.79 3.15
N LYS A 64 -10.68 4.86 4.40
CA LYS A 64 -10.73 6.13 5.14
C LYS A 64 -9.33 6.56 5.58
N TYR A 65 -8.47 5.62 5.98
CA TYR A 65 -7.10 5.89 6.36
C TYR A 65 -6.31 6.55 5.22
N ILE A 66 -6.34 5.95 4.03
CA ILE A 66 -5.61 6.48 2.87
C ILE A 66 -6.14 7.85 2.42
N SER A 67 -7.43 8.15 2.66
CA SER A 67 -8.00 9.47 2.37
C SER A 67 -7.61 10.56 3.37
N ILE A 68 -7.20 10.17 4.58
CA ILE A 68 -6.78 11.11 5.64
C ILE A 68 -5.27 11.37 5.57
N VAL A 69 -4.49 10.31 5.36
CA VAL A 69 -3.02 10.35 5.46
C VAL A 69 -2.36 10.54 4.10
N GLY A 70 -2.99 10.05 3.02
CA GLY A 70 -2.44 10.08 1.67
C GLY A 70 -3.02 11.19 0.82
N ASP A 71 -2.30 11.50 -0.25
CA ASP A 71 -2.78 12.31 -1.37
C ASP A 71 -3.08 11.36 -2.56
N PRO A 72 -4.36 11.17 -2.94
CA PRO A 72 -4.72 10.28 -4.03
C PRO A 72 -4.15 10.69 -5.39
N GLU A 73 -4.01 12.00 -5.65
CA GLU A 73 -3.48 12.51 -6.92
C GLU A 73 -1.98 12.23 -7.01
N LEU A 74 -1.24 12.53 -5.94
CA LEU A 74 0.19 12.22 -5.87
C LEU A 74 0.44 10.70 -5.94
N THR A 75 -0.41 9.89 -5.29
CA THR A 75 -0.29 8.42 -5.35
C THR A 75 -0.45 7.92 -6.78
N LEU A 76 -1.40 8.51 -7.54
CA LEU A 76 -1.62 8.16 -8.94
C LEU A 76 -0.44 8.60 -9.82
N GLU A 77 0.07 9.82 -9.66
CA GLU A 77 1.25 10.34 -10.39
C GLU A 77 2.46 9.42 -10.18
N MET A 78 2.76 9.09 -8.92
CA MET A 78 3.86 8.17 -8.61
C MET A 78 3.63 6.78 -9.21
N ALA A 79 2.39 6.30 -9.27
CA ALA A 79 2.07 4.99 -9.83
C ALA A 79 2.27 4.97 -11.36
N GLU A 80 1.92 6.08 -12.04
CA GLU A 80 2.18 6.27 -13.47
C GLU A 80 3.69 6.28 -13.76
N GLU A 81 4.47 7.02 -12.98
CA GLU A 81 5.93 7.02 -13.09
C GLU A 81 6.53 5.62 -12.86
N ALA A 82 6.04 4.89 -11.85
CA ALA A 82 6.55 3.57 -11.49
C ALA A 82 6.37 2.51 -12.58
N ILE A 83 5.38 2.68 -13.48
CA ILE A 83 5.12 1.75 -14.58
C ILE A 83 5.57 2.27 -15.95
N GLN A 84 6.08 3.50 -16.04
CA GLN A 84 6.38 4.15 -17.32
C GLN A 84 7.27 3.29 -18.22
N LEU A 85 8.36 2.73 -17.69
CA LEU A 85 9.26 1.85 -18.44
C LEU A 85 8.56 0.60 -18.99
N LEU A 86 7.55 0.06 -18.30
CA LEU A 86 6.79 -1.09 -18.77
C LEU A 86 5.93 -0.71 -19.97
N LEU A 87 5.33 0.49 -19.92
CA LEU A 87 4.52 1.03 -21.02
C LEU A 87 5.38 1.35 -22.24
N GLU A 88 6.54 1.97 -22.05
CA GLU A 88 7.51 2.27 -23.12
C GLU A 88 8.04 1.01 -23.82
N ASN A 89 8.03 -0.13 -23.12
CA ASN A 89 8.38 -1.44 -23.68
C ASN A 89 7.16 -2.24 -24.18
N ASN A 90 6.06 -1.55 -24.48
CA ASN A 90 4.81 -2.14 -25.00
C ASN A 90 4.31 -3.31 -24.15
N CYS A 91 4.36 -3.18 -22.81
CA CYS A 91 3.89 -4.22 -21.90
C CYS A 91 4.56 -5.58 -22.17
N ASN A 92 5.88 -5.58 -22.43
CA ASN A 92 6.63 -6.81 -22.69
C ASN A 92 6.42 -7.84 -21.56
N ALA A 93 5.90 -9.01 -21.89
CA ALA A 93 5.51 -10.04 -20.90
C ALA A 93 6.64 -10.42 -19.94
N ARG A 94 7.89 -10.53 -20.42
CA ARG A 94 9.03 -10.88 -19.57
C ARG A 94 9.35 -9.77 -18.57
N LEU A 95 9.25 -8.50 -18.98
CA LEU A 95 9.47 -7.37 -18.09
C LEU A 95 8.34 -7.25 -17.06
N LEU A 96 7.09 -7.46 -17.50
CA LEU A 96 5.91 -7.49 -16.62
C LEU A 96 6.06 -8.57 -15.54
N ASP A 97 6.40 -9.80 -15.91
CA ASP A 97 6.58 -10.90 -14.95
C ASP A 97 7.71 -10.62 -13.96
N GLN A 98 8.84 -10.08 -14.44
CA GLN A 98 9.96 -9.71 -13.57
C GLN A 98 9.61 -8.57 -12.61
N TRP A 99 8.90 -7.57 -13.11
CA TRP A 99 8.45 -6.44 -12.31
C TRP A 99 7.45 -6.92 -11.26
N HIS A 100 6.42 -7.67 -11.67
CA HIS A 100 5.40 -8.20 -10.76
C HIS A 100 6.05 -9.06 -9.68
N TYR A 101 6.92 -10.02 -10.05
CA TYR A 101 7.64 -10.85 -9.08
C TYR A 101 8.41 -10.03 -8.03
N ARG A 102 9.03 -8.91 -8.42
CA ARG A 102 9.76 -8.04 -7.48
C ARG A 102 8.81 -7.25 -6.59
N VAL A 103 7.75 -6.69 -7.16
CA VAL A 103 6.79 -5.84 -6.45
C VAL A 103 5.91 -6.65 -5.50
N SER A 104 5.49 -7.87 -5.86
CA SER A 104 4.71 -8.75 -4.98
C SER A 104 5.45 -9.08 -3.68
N LYS A 105 6.79 -9.17 -3.69
CA LYS A 105 7.58 -9.32 -2.46
C LYS A 105 7.45 -8.10 -1.53
N GLY A 106 7.32 -6.91 -2.12
CA GLY A 106 7.05 -5.68 -1.39
C GLY A 106 5.68 -5.70 -0.72
N VAL A 107 4.67 -6.21 -1.42
CA VAL A 107 3.32 -6.44 -0.86
C VAL A 107 3.39 -7.40 0.32
N ASP A 108 3.98 -8.59 0.12
CA ASP A 108 4.07 -9.62 1.16
C ASP A 108 4.80 -9.10 2.40
N LYS A 109 5.89 -8.35 2.20
CA LYS A 109 6.64 -7.73 3.28
C LYS A 109 5.78 -6.73 4.05
N ASN A 110 5.16 -5.76 3.38
CA ASN A 110 4.37 -4.73 4.09
C ASN A 110 3.12 -5.31 4.75
N LEU A 111 2.51 -6.34 4.16
CA LEU A 111 1.38 -7.04 4.78
C LEU A 111 1.83 -7.81 6.04
N SER A 112 2.99 -8.47 5.98
CA SER A 112 3.60 -9.12 7.15
C SER A 112 3.94 -8.10 8.25
N GLU A 113 4.53 -6.97 7.90
CA GLU A 113 4.82 -5.90 8.86
C GLU A 113 3.54 -5.33 9.48
N LEU A 114 2.48 -5.12 8.70
CA LEU A 114 1.19 -4.63 9.20
C LEU A 114 0.53 -5.61 10.19
N ARG A 115 0.62 -6.92 9.96
CA ARG A 115 0.15 -7.95 10.91
C ARG A 115 0.84 -7.80 12.28
N ASN A 116 2.15 -7.57 12.25
CA ASN A 116 3.00 -7.52 13.44
C ASN A 116 3.13 -6.12 14.07
N ALA A 117 2.61 -5.08 13.43
CA ALA A 117 2.71 -3.71 13.93
C ALA A 117 1.92 -3.51 15.23
N GLU A 118 2.44 -2.65 16.10
CA GLU A 118 1.74 -2.22 17.30
C GLU A 118 0.52 -1.34 16.93
N PRO A 119 -0.64 -1.54 17.57
CA PRO A 119 -1.79 -0.65 17.36
C PRO A 119 -1.50 0.79 17.81
N THR A 120 -2.09 1.75 17.11
CA THR A 120 -2.15 3.15 17.51
C THR A 120 -3.60 3.62 17.51
N ASN A 121 -3.99 4.38 18.52
CA ASN A 121 -5.27 5.08 18.48
C ASN A 121 -5.08 6.38 17.71
N MET A 122 -5.40 6.39 16.41
CA MET A 122 -5.57 7.66 15.71
C MET A 122 -6.80 8.36 16.26
N GLN A 123 -6.59 9.36 17.12
CA GLN A 123 -7.65 10.31 17.46
C GLN A 123 -7.83 11.24 16.25
N ILE A 124 -8.72 10.86 15.34
CA ILE A 124 -9.22 11.77 14.31
C ILE A 124 -10.06 12.82 15.05
N LYS A 125 -9.54 14.06 15.16
CA LYS A 125 -10.29 15.22 15.64
C LYS A 125 -11.24 15.73 14.58
#